data_AF-A8GPP4-F1
#
_entry.id   AF-A8GPP4-F1
#
_cell.length_a   1.000
_cell.length_b   1.000
_cell.length_c   1.000
_cell.angle_alpha   90.00
_cell.angle_beta   90.00
_cell.angle_gamma   90.00
#
_symmetry.space_group_name_H-M   'P 1'
#
loop_
_entity.id
_entity.type
_entity.pdbx_description
1 polymer ?
#
loop_
_entity_poly.entity_id
_entity_poly.type
_entity_poly.pdbx_seq_one_letter_code
_entity_poly.pdbx_strand_id
1 'polypeptide(L)'
;MGWGASYKAQNIDLEPAQHWSVRGIFDKNQALCGTFIIKTKIGDIGFIGDSGYIDTLFKEIGKNIIFLISLISIGAYEPRWFMK
;
A
#
# COMPACT_ATOMS: atom_id res chain seq x y z
N MET A 1 7.52 12.41 6.10
CA MET A 1 7.12 11.92 4.76
C MET A 1 5.77 12.54 4.42
N GLY A 2 5.50 12.79 3.14
CA GLY A 2 4.20 13.26 2.67
C GLY A 2 3.34 12.12 2.11
N TRP A 3 2.07 12.41 1.80
CA TRP A 3 1.21 11.49 1.05
C TRP A 3 1.79 11.21 -0.33
N GLY A 4 1.75 9.96 -0.77
CA GLY A 4 2.32 9.54 -2.05
C GLY A 4 3.84 9.35 -2.04
N ALA A 5 4.51 9.54 -0.89
CA ALA A 5 5.95 9.30 -0.78
C ALA A 5 6.25 7.82 -0.48
N SER A 6 7.29 7.30 -1.13
CA SER A 6 7.92 6.03 -0.76
C SER A 6 9.05 6.27 0.24
N TYR A 7 9.35 5.27 1.08
CA TYR A 7 10.45 5.32 2.02
C TYR A 7 11.17 3.98 2.09
N LYS A 8 12.50 4.01 1.98
CA LYS A 8 13.32 2.82 2.04
C LYS A 8 13.99 2.71 3.39
N ALA A 9 13.73 1.61 4.09
CA ALA A 9 14.52 1.15 5.23
C ALA A 9 15.38 -0.04 4.80
N GLN A 10 16.20 -0.57 5.72
CA GLN A 10 17.25 -1.54 5.36
C GLN A 10 16.74 -2.75 4.56
N ASN A 11 15.65 -3.38 4.99
CA ASN A 11 15.04 -4.55 4.32
C ASN A 11 13.54 -4.38 4.10
N ILE A 12 13.02 -3.17 4.24
CA ILE A 12 11.59 -2.87 4.14
C ILE A 12 11.44 -1.55 3.40
N ASP A 13 10.77 -1.57 2.26
CA ASP A 13 10.30 -0.36 1.61
C ASP A 13 8.83 -0.13 1.98
N LEU A 14 8.48 1.12 2.24
CA LEU A 14 7.11 1.61 2.33
C LEU A 14 6.80 2.29 1.00
N GLU A 15 5.81 1.77 0.28
CA GLU A 15 5.29 2.32 -0.97
C GLU A 15 3.89 2.91 -0.75
N PRO A 16 3.43 3.85 -1.59
CA PRO A 16 2.13 4.48 -1.39
C PRO A 16 0.96 3.49 -1.56
N ALA A 17 -0.17 3.79 -0.93
CA ALA A 17 -1.43 3.05 -1.06
C ALA A 17 -2.60 4.02 -1.29
N GLN A 18 -3.66 3.55 -1.97
CA GLN A 18 -4.92 4.27 -2.05
C GLN A 18 -5.78 3.92 -0.83
N HIS A 19 -5.57 4.64 0.27
CA HIS A 19 -6.36 4.49 1.48
C HIS A 19 -6.39 5.79 2.29
N TRP A 20 -7.14 5.78 3.38
CA TRP A 20 -7.28 6.88 4.32
C TRP A 20 -7.09 6.37 5.75
N SER A 21 -6.84 7.27 6.69
CA SER A 21 -6.72 6.91 8.10
C SER A 21 -7.66 7.76 8.94
N VAL A 22 -8.19 7.17 10.01
CA VAL A 22 -8.98 7.87 11.03
C VAL A 22 -8.95 7.03 12.31
N ARG A 23 -8.79 7.64 13.48
CA ARG A 23 -8.95 6.97 14.78
C ARG A 23 -9.87 7.74 15.74
N GLY A 24 -10.09 9.03 15.50
CA GLY A 24 -10.99 9.91 16.22
C GLY A 24 -11.78 10.82 15.27
N ILE A 25 -12.55 11.75 15.83
CA ILE A 25 -13.46 12.60 15.03
C ILE A 25 -12.75 13.72 14.26
N PHE A 26 -11.50 14.07 14.63
CA PHE A 26 -10.76 15.19 14.04
C PHE A 26 -9.36 14.81 13.51
N ASP A 27 -9.06 13.51 13.35
CA ASP A 27 -7.73 13.02 12.98
C ASP A 27 -7.67 12.33 11.61
N LYS A 28 -8.68 12.58 10.76
CA LYS A 28 -8.72 12.04 9.40
C LYS A 28 -7.42 12.41 8.66
N ASN A 29 -6.77 11.41 8.08
CA ASN A 29 -5.55 11.52 7.30
C ASN A 29 -4.34 12.15 8.05
N GLN A 30 -4.27 11.97 9.37
CA GLN A 30 -3.09 12.35 10.16
C GLN A 30 -2.01 11.26 10.20
N ALA A 31 -2.35 10.01 9.87
CA ALA A 31 -1.40 8.90 9.73
C ALA A 31 -1.35 8.43 8.27
N LEU A 32 -0.15 8.14 7.76
CA LEU A 32 0.02 7.61 6.41
C LEU A 32 -0.46 6.15 6.34
N CYS A 33 -1.08 5.81 5.22
CA CYS A 33 -1.34 4.43 4.81
C CYS A 33 -0.40 4.07 3.66
N GLY A 34 0.06 2.82 3.59
CA GLY A 34 1.01 2.40 2.57
C GLY A 34 1.10 0.88 2.44
N THR A 35 1.75 0.46 1.37
CA THR A 35 2.12 -0.91 1.06
C THR A 35 3.51 -1.19 1.60
N PHE A 36 3.72 -2.32 2.27
CA PHE A 36 5.05 -2.74 2.70
C PHE A 36 5.65 -3.74 1.72
N ILE A 37 6.90 -3.53 1.35
CA ILE A 37 7.68 -4.42 0.51
C ILE A 37 8.87 -4.91 1.32
N ILE A 38 8.84 -6.18 1.71
CA ILE A 38 9.92 -6.80 2.47
C ILE A 38 10.93 -7.37 1.49
N LYS A 39 12.15 -6.86 1.53
CA LYS A 39 13.25 -7.27 0.67
C LYS A 39 13.89 -8.56 1.18
N THR A 40 14.01 -9.56 0.31
CA THR A 40 14.70 -10.82 0.63
C THR A 40 15.71 -11.18 -0.46
N LYS A 41 16.56 -12.17 -0.18
CA LYS A 41 17.59 -12.62 -1.14
C LYS A 41 17.03 -13.31 -2.39
N ILE A 42 15.80 -13.82 -2.33
CA ILE A 42 15.20 -14.65 -3.38
C ILE A 42 13.98 -14.01 -4.04
N GLY A 43 13.65 -12.77 -3.67
CA GLY A 43 12.51 -12.01 -4.16
C GLY A 43 11.76 -11.31 -3.03
N ASP A 44 10.89 -10.39 -3.41
CA ASP A 44 10.24 -9.46 -2.48
C ASP A 44 8.88 -9.99 -2.03
N ILE A 45 8.53 -9.74 -0.78
CA ILE A 45 7.22 -10.04 -0.23
C ILE A 45 6.42 -8.74 -0.12
N GLY A 46 5.33 -8.65 -0.87
CA GLY A 46 4.40 -7.53 -0.82
C GLY A 46 3.30 -7.73 0.21
N PHE A 47 3.10 -6.77 1.09
CA PHE A 47 1.88 -6.62 1.89
C PHE A 47 1.18 -5.34 1.47
N ILE A 48 0.13 -5.48 0.66
CA ILE A 48 -0.57 -4.34 0.04
C ILE A 48 -1.40 -3.55 1.07
N GLY A 49 -1.79 -4.21 2.17
CA GLY A 49 -2.71 -3.66 3.14
C GLY A 49 -4.09 -3.37 2.52
N ASP A 50 -4.85 -2.50 3.17
CA ASP A 50 -6.14 -2.05 2.66
C ASP A 50 -5.89 -0.93 1.64
N SER A 51 -5.75 -1.29 0.37
CA SER A 51 -5.62 -0.32 -0.72
C SER A 51 -6.69 -0.53 -1.77
N GLY A 52 -7.31 0.57 -2.20
CA GLY A 52 -8.01 0.61 -3.47
C GLY A 52 -7.04 0.39 -4.64
N TYR A 53 -7.57 -0.03 -5.79
CA TYR A 53 -6.78 -0.22 -7.01
C TYR A 53 -6.70 1.06 -7.84
N ILE A 54 -5.49 1.60 -8.00
CA ILE A 54 -5.15 2.59 -9.02
C ILE A 54 -4.10 2.00 -9.95
N ASP A 55 -4.42 1.98 -11.24
CA ASP A 55 -3.57 1.40 -12.27
C ASP A 55 -2.17 2.05 -12.31
N THR A 56 -2.12 3.38 -12.20
CA THR A 56 -0.84 4.13 -12.21
C THR A 56 0.01 3.82 -10.99
N LEU A 57 -0.57 3.60 -9.81
CA LEU A 57 0.18 3.37 -8.59
C LEU A 57 0.89 2.01 -8.60
N PHE A 58 0.12 0.92 -8.76
CA PHE A 58 0.68 -0.42 -8.63
C PHE A 58 1.57 -0.82 -9.81
N LYS A 59 1.33 -0.27 -11.00
CA LYS A 59 2.25 -0.47 -12.13
C LYS A 59 3.59 0.21 -11.89
N GLU A 60 3.61 1.43 -11.35
CA GLU A 60 4.89 2.10 -11.02
C GLU A 60 5.65 1.36 -9.91
N ILE A 61 4.95 0.95 -8.86
CA ILE A 61 5.52 0.12 -7.78
C ILE A 61 6.13 -1.17 -8.36
N GLY A 62 5.39 -1.86 -9.24
CA GLY A 62 5.81 -3.12 -9.84
C GLY A 62 7.03 -3.04 -10.76
N LYS A 63 7.40 -1.85 -11.28
CA LYS A 63 8.58 -1.72 -12.16
C LYS A 63 9.91 -2.02 -11.47
N ASN A 64 9.97 -1.79 -10.15
CA ASN A 64 11.22 -1.87 -9.38
C ASN A 64 11.23 -3.05 -8.37
N ILE A 65 10.24 -3.94 -8.45
CA ILE A 65 10.01 -4.99 -7.44
C ILE A 65 9.84 -6.33 -8.13
N ILE A 66 10.56 -7.34 -7.64
CA ILE A 66 10.43 -8.72 -8.09
C ILE A 66 9.63 -9.46 -7.02
N PHE A 67 8.31 -9.47 -7.16
CA PHE A 67 7.44 -10.14 -6.18
C PHE A 67 7.61 -11.66 -6.22
N LEU A 68 8.01 -12.22 -5.09
CA LEU A 68 7.93 -13.66 -4.83
C LEU A 68 6.55 -14.02 -4.28
N ILE A 69 6.04 -13.23 -3.34
CA ILE A 69 4.72 -13.39 -2.70
C ILE A 69 4.06 -12.02 -2.62
N SER A 70 2.74 -11.97 -2.82
CA SER A 70 1.92 -10.78 -2.56
C SER A 70 0.70 -11.14 -1.72
N LEU A 71 0.50 -10.37 -0.65
CA LEU A 71 -0.64 -10.45 0.26
C LEU A 71 -1.59 -9.30 -0.08
N ILE A 72 -2.72 -9.65 -0.69
CA ILE A 72 -3.69 -8.69 -1.25
C ILE A 72 -5.01 -8.86 -0.53
N SER A 73 -5.57 -7.75 -0.03
CA SER A 73 -6.92 -7.72 0.55
C SER A 73 -7.97 -7.97 -0.55
N ILE A 74 -8.87 -8.94 -0.33
CA ILE A 74 -9.96 -9.29 -1.26
C ILE A 74 -11.37 -9.03 -0.68
N GLY A 75 -11.45 -8.43 0.51
CA GLY A 75 -12.71 -8.15 1.21
C GLY A 75 -13.09 -6.67 1.19
N ALA A 76 -14.16 -6.32 1.92
CA ALA A 76 -14.59 -4.93 2.15
C ALA A 76 -14.73 -4.07 0.87
N TYR A 77 -15.21 -4.64 -0.24
CA TYR A 77 -15.37 -3.93 -1.51
C TYR A 77 -16.83 -3.56 -1.82
N GLU A 78 -17.77 -3.85 -0.91
CA GLU A 78 -19.19 -3.54 -1.07
C GLU A 78 -19.67 -2.48 -0.05
N PRO A 79 -20.65 -1.62 -0.44
CA PRO A 79 -21.21 -1.52 -1.79
C PRO A 79 -20.24 -0.79 -2.75
N ARG A 80 -20.19 -1.24 -4.01
CA ARG A 80 -19.17 -0.79 -4.98
C ARG A 80 -19.21 0.70 -5.29
N TRP A 81 -20.36 1.35 -5.15
CA TRP A 81 -20.48 2.80 -5.40
C TRP A 81 -19.77 3.64 -4.32
N PHE A 82 -19.58 3.08 -3.12
CA PHE A 82 -18.93 3.74 -1.99
C PHE A 82 -17.46 3.32 -1.83
N MET A 83 -17.15 2.05 -2.11
CA MET A 83 -15.82 1.46 -1.86
C MET A 83 -14.86 1.45 -3.06
N LYS A 84 -15.27 1.96 -4.24
CA LYS A 84 -14.38 2.11 -5.41
C LYS A 84 -13.57 3.40 -5.39
#